data_AF-A0A838RCC9-F1
#
_entry.id   AF-A0A838RCC9-F1
#
_cell.length_a   1.000
_cell.length_b   1.000
_cell.length_c   1.000
_cell.angle_alpha   90.00
_cell.angle_beta   90.00
_cell.angle_gamma   90.00
#
_symmetry.space_group_name_H-M   'P 1'
#
loop_
_entity.id
_entity.type
_entity.pdbx_description
1 polymer ?
#
loop_
_entity_poly.entity_id
_entity_poly.type
_entity_poly.pdbx_seq_one_letter_code
_entity_poly.pdbx_strand_id
1 'polypeptide(L)'
;MSKYANRLTVLRGLLIAIAAIQLFDIFIHAVTNQLEILRVASNIIILLWVASAVSERFKKIVSITAAAIGIYLILNIAFLSLKGITNAAQGGELRVMLFVLLFLTTILSTLFISLYSKHPFPQGEIP
;
A
#
# COMPACT_ATOMS: atom_id res chain seq x y z
N MET A 1 -6.91 -7.43 28.31
CA MET A 1 -7.31 -7.23 26.90
C MET A 1 -7.29 -8.58 26.20
N SER A 2 -8.34 -9.00 25.50
CA SER A 2 -8.35 -10.32 24.84
C SER A 2 -7.32 -10.36 23.70
N LYS A 3 -6.78 -11.55 23.40
CA LYS A 3 -5.81 -11.76 22.31
C LYS A 3 -6.37 -11.28 20.94
N TYR A 4 -7.69 -11.33 20.78
CA TYR A 4 -8.43 -10.83 19.62
C TYR A 4 -8.38 -9.30 19.51
N ALA A 5 -8.67 -8.58 20.58
CA ALA A 5 -8.65 -7.12 20.60
C ALA A 5 -7.26 -6.55 20.24
N ASN A 6 -6.18 -7.16 20.73
CA ASN A 6 -4.82 -6.71 20.40
C ASN A 6 -4.46 -6.96 18.92
N ARG A 7 -4.77 -8.16 18.39
CA ARG A 7 -4.55 -8.50 16.97
C ARG A 7 -5.28 -7.53 16.05
N LEU A 8 -6.48 -7.17 16.44
CA LEU A 8 -7.29 -6.26 15.68
C LEU A 8 -6.69 -4.86 15.61
N THR A 9 -6.29 -4.31 16.76
CA THR A 9 -5.56 -3.05 16.81
C THR A 9 -4.33 -3.07 15.91
N VAL A 10 -3.59 -4.18 15.87
CA VAL A 10 -2.43 -4.34 14.97
C VAL A 10 -2.83 -4.30 13.50
N LEU A 11 -3.85 -5.04 13.08
CA LEU A 11 -4.29 -5.06 11.66
C LEU A 11 -4.77 -3.69 11.19
N ARG A 12 -5.57 -3.00 12.02
CA ARG A 12 -5.99 -1.61 11.75
C ARG A 12 -4.80 -0.67 11.68
N GLY A 13 -3.85 -0.81 12.61
CA GLY A 13 -2.61 -0.04 12.62
C GLY A 13 -1.80 -0.21 11.32
N LEU A 14 -1.71 -1.43 10.79
CA LEU A 14 -1.07 -1.70 9.51
C LEU A 14 -1.79 -1.02 8.34
N LEU A 15 -3.12 -1.10 8.28
CA LEU A 15 -3.90 -0.45 7.24
C LEU A 15 -3.74 1.08 7.28
N ILE A 16 -3.75 1.67 8.47
CA ILE A 16 -3.51 3.10 8.68
C ILE A 16 -2.10 3.49 8.21
N ALA A 17 -1.08 2.72 8.58
CA ALA A 17 0.30 2.98 8.17
C ALA A 17 0.46 2.91 6.64
N ILE A 18 -0.14 1.91 5.99
CA ILE A 18 -0.11 1.78 4.53
C ILE A 18 -0.80 2.97 3.87
N ALA A 19 -1.99 3.36 4.35
CA ALA A 19 -2.70 4.52 3.82
C ALA A 19 -1.91 5.82 4.00
N ALA A 20 -1.29 6.03 5.16
CA ALA A 20 -0.45 7.19 5.44
C ALA A 20 0.74 7.28 4.46
N ILE A 21 1.39 6.15 4.15
CA ILE A 21 2.46 6.09 3.15
C ILE A 21 1.95 6.52 1.76
N GLN A 22 0.79 6.02 1.33
CA GLN A 22 0.25 6.35 0.01
C GLN A 22 -0.13 7.83 -0.09
N LEU A 23 -0.78 8.36 0.94
CA LEU A 23 -1.17 9.77 1.00
C LEU A 23 0.05 10.69 1.07
N PHE A 24 1.07 10.32 1.83
CA PHE A 24 2.33 11.04 1.88
C PHE A 24 2.96 11.13 0.49
N ASP A 25 3.02 10.02 -0.25
CA ASP A 25 3.62 10.01 -1.58
C ASP A 25 2.83 10.89 -2.58
N ILE A 26 1.51 10.74 -2.61
CA ILE A 26 0.64 11.60 -3.45
C ILE A 26 0.81 13.07 -3.07
N PHE A 27 0.89 13.38 -1.78
CA PHE A 27 1.11 14.73 -1.29
C PHE A 27 2.44 15.30 -1.78
N ILE A 28 3.53 14.54 -1.69
CA ILE A 28 4.84 14.95 -2.23
C ILE A 28 4.74 15.28 -3.72
N HIS A 29 4.11 14.41 -4.53
CA HIS A 29 3.91 14.66 -5.95
C HIS A 29 3.08 15.91 -6.26
N ALA A 30 2.05 16.18 -5.45
CA ALA A 30 1.21 17.35 -5.59
C ALA A 30 1.97 18.64 -5.26
N VAL A 31 2.73 18.67 -4.15
CA VAL A 31 3.45 19.88 -3.73
C VAL A 31 4.71 20.16 -4.55
N THR A 32 5.33 19.14 -5.16
CA THR A 32 6.49 19.34 -6.05
C THR A 32 6.10 19.60 -7.50
N ASN A 33 4.80 19.62 -7.82
CA ASN A 33 4.28 19.72 -9.19
C ASN A 33 4.89 18.69 -10.17
N GLN A 34 5.33 17.54 -9.64
CA GLN A 34 5.88 16.43 -10.40
C GLN A 34 4.80 15.36 -10.50
N LEU A 35 3.77 15.63 -11.30
CA LEU A 35 2.64 14.72 -11.51
C LEU A 35 3.07 13.50 -12.32
N GLU A 36 3.66 12.53 -11.62
CA GLU A 36 4.00 11.22 -12.14
C GLU A 36 2.73 10.35 -12.10
N ILE A 37 1.89 10.47 -13.14
CA ILE A 37 0.54 9.87 -13.20
C ILE A 37 0.53 8.39 -12.81
N LEU A 38 1.51 7.60 -13.28
CA LEU A 38 1.60 6.18 -12.95
C LEU A 38 1.83 5.93 -11.45
N ARG A 39 2.61 6.77 -10.77
CA ARG A 39 2.82 6.68 -9.33
C ARG A 39 1.55 7.00 -8.55
N VAL A 40 0.91 8.11 -8.89
CA VAL A 40 -0.36 8.53 -8.26
C VAL A 40 -1.42 7.45 -8.46
N ALA A 41 -1.57 6.93 -9.67
CA ALA A 41 -2.50 5.84 -9.97
C ALA A 41 -2.18 4.57 -9.15
N SER A 42 -0.90 4.19 -9.03
CA SER A 42 -0.49 3.03 -8.23
C SER A 42 -0.86 3.18 -6.75
N ASN A 43 -0.66 4.37 -6.18
CA ASN A 43 -1.00 4.66 -4.78
C ASN A 43 -2.51 4.65 -4.55
N ILE A 44 -3.29 5.19 -5.50
CA ILE A 44 -4.75 5.14 -5.47
C ILE A 44 -5.25 3.69 -5.43
N ILE A 45 -4.65 2.78 -6.19
CA ILE A 45 -5.03 1.36 -6.17
C ILE A 45 -4.82 0.74 -4.78
N ILE A 46 -3.70 1.05 -4.11
CA ILE A 46 -3.46 0.60 -2.74
C ILE A 46 -4.47 1.24 -1.77
N LEU A 47 -4.79 2.53 -1.92
CA LEU A 47 -5.81 3.19 -1.08
C LEU A 47 -7.20 2.58 -1.26
N LEU A 48 -7.61 2.27 -2.49
CA LEU A 48 -8.87 1.58 -2.77
C LEU A 48 -8.89 0.18 -2.15
N TRP A 49 -7.76 -0.53 -2.19
CA TRP A 49 -7.62 -1.81 -1.51
C TRP A 49 -7.73 -1.65 0.02
N VAL A 50 -7.04 -0.67 0.63
CA VAL A 50 -7.14 -0.41 2.07
C VAL A 50 -8.58 -0.10 2.46
N ALA A 51 -9.27 0.79 1.75
CA ALA A 51 -10.68 1.09 1.99
C ALA A 51 -11.56 -0.16 1.88
N SER A 52 -11.28 -1.02 0.90
CA SER A 52 -11.96 -2.31 0.74
C SER A 52 -11.68 -3.27 1.90
N ALA A 53 -10.45 -3.33 2.39
CA ALA A 53 -10.03 -4.17 3.51
C ALA A 53 -10.70 -3.77 4.83
N VAL A 54 -10.94 -2.47 5.05
CA VAL A 54 -11.68 -1.96 6.21
C VAL A 54 -13.17 -2.33 6.12
N SER A 55 -13.74 -2.39 4.92
CA SER A 55 -15.18 -2.64 4.73
C SER A 55 -15.62 -4.10 4.94
N GLU A 56 -14.68 -5.04 5.12
CA GLU A 56 -14.91 -6.49 5.30
C GLU A 56 -15.74 -7.20 4.20
N ARG A 57 -16.06 -6.51 3.10
CA ARG A 57 -16.99 -7.05 2.09
C ARG A 57 -16.47 -8.25 1.32
N PHE A 58 -15.22 -8.68 1.55
CA PHE A 58 -14.54 -9.64 0.69
C PHE A 58 -14.06 -10.89 1.43
N LYS A 59 -14.79 -11.99 1.22
CA LYS A 59 -14.36 -13.36 1.52
C LYS A 59 -13.04 -13.75 0.83
N LYS A 60 -12.57 -12.95 -0.14
CA LYS A 60 -11.40 -13.18 -0.98
C LYS A 60 -10.27 -12.17 -0.72
N ILE A 61 -10.14 -11.66 0.50
CA ILE A 61 -9.17 -10.61 0.83
C ILE A 61 -7.72 -10.97 0.45
N VAL A 62 -7.32 -12.25 0.55
CA VAL A 62 -5.98 -12.71 0.11
C VAL A 62 -5.76 -12.45 -1.38
N SER A 63 -6.70 -12.88 -2.23
CA SER A 63 -6.60 -12.70 -3.68
C SER A 63 -6.64 -11.22 -4.08
N ILE A 64 -7.50 -10.43 -3.44
CA ILE A 64 -7.59 -8.99 -3.71
C ILE A 64 -6.31 -8.28 -3.28
N THR A 65 -5.73 -8.65 -2.12
CA THR A 65 -4.46 -8.09 -1.65
C THR A 65 -3.33 -8.42 -2.63
N ALA A 66 -3.24 -9.67 -3.08
CA ALA A 66 -2.24 -10.08 -4.07
C ALA A 66 -2.41 -9.32 -5.39
N ALA A 67 -3.65 -9.14 -5.86
CA ALA A 67 -3.93 -8.36 -7.06
C ALA A 67 -3.55 -6.87 -6.89
N ALA A 68 -3.90 -6.25 -5.77
CA ALA A 68 -3.58 -4.86 -5.49
C ALA A 68 -2.07 -4.60 -5.43
N ILE A 69 -1.32 -5.45 -4.70
CA ILE A 69 0.15 -5.38 -4.65
C ILE A 69 0.74 -5.65 -6.04
N GLY A 70 0.23 -6.64 -6.77
CA GLY A 70 0.71 -6.97 -8.11
C GLY A 70 0.55 -5.80 -9.08
N ILE A 71 -0.63 -5.18 -9.13
CA ILE A 71 -0.87 -4.01 -10.00
C ILE A 71 0.00 -2.82 -9.54
N TYR A 72 0.11 -2.58 -8.23
CA TYR A 72 0.98 -1.54 -7.68
C TYR A 72 2.44 -1.71 -8.14
N LEU A 73 3.00 -2.92 -8.03
CA LEU A 73 4.36 -3.22 -8.46
C LEU A 73 4.52 -3.07 -9.98
N ILE A 74 3.58 -3.58 -10.77
CA ILE A 74 3.62 -3.46 -12.24
C ILE A 74 3.63 -1.99 -12.65
N LEU A 75 2.78 -1.15 -12.06
CA LEU A 75 2.73 0.28 -12.39
C LEU A 75 4.02 1.01 -11.99
N ASN A 76 4.61 0.68 -10.84
CA ASN A 76 5.87 1.28 -10.42
C ASN A 76 7.06 0.79 -11.26
N ILE A 77 7.07 -0.46 -11.70
CA ILE A 77 8.06 -0.97 -12.66
C ILE A 77 7.88 -0.28 -14.02
N ALA A 78 6.65 -0.16 -14.51
CA ALA A 78 6.37 0.55 -15.75
C ALA A 78 6.81 2.02 -15.67
N PHE A 79 6.56 2.67 -14.54
CA PHE A 79 7.05 4.02 -14.27
C PHE A 79 8.59 4.10 -14.36
N LEU A 80 9.30 3.20 -13.67
CA LEU A 80 10.76 3.13 -13.71
C LEU A 80 11.31 2.88 -15.12
N SER A 81 10.65 2.03 -15.91
CA SER A 81 11.02 1.78 -17.30
C SER A 81 10.86 3.01 -18.20
N LEU A 82 9.88 3.88 -17.90
CA LEU A 82 9.61 5.09 -18.69
C LEU A 82 10.41 6.32 -18.24
N LYS A 83 10.73 6.42 -16.94
CA LYS A 83 11.32 7.62 -16.33
C LYS A 83 12.72 7.40 -15.76
N GLY A 84 13.22 6.17 -15.80
CA GLY A 84 14.51 5.78 -15.25
C GLY A 84 14.53 5.67 -13.72
N ILE A 85 15.61 5.09 -13.21
CA ILE A 85 15.87 4.93 -11.77
C ILE A 85 16.32 6.23 -11.08
N THR A 86 16.68 7.25 -11.86
CA THR A 86 17.08 8.58 -11.40
C THR A 86 16.01 9.62 -11.70
N ASN A 87 15.99 10.70 -10.92
CA ASN A 87 15.08 11.82 -11.09
C ASN A 87 15.77 12.99 -11.80
N ALA A 88 15.49 13.15 -13.09
CA ALA A 88 16.02 14.27 -13.87
C ALA A 88 15.61 15.64 -13.32
N ALA A 89 14.43 15.75 -12.69
CA ALA A 89 13.96 17.00 -12.09
C ALA A 89 14.63 17.34 -10.76
N GLN A 90 15.44 16.42 -10.21
CA GLN A 90 16.25 16.61 -9.00
C GLN A 90 17.75 16.49 -9.32
N GLY A 91 18.17 16.88 -10.53
CA GLY A 91 19.59 16.85 -10.89
C GLY A 91 20.16 15.46 -11.18
N GLY A 92 19.31 14.46 -11.41
CA GLY A 92 19.74 13.09 -11.70
C GLY A 92 19.94 12.21 -10.48
N GLU A 93 19.51 12.66 -9.30
CA GLU A 93 19.58 11.89 -8.05
C GLU A 93 18.80 10.57 -8.14
N LEU A 94 19.25 9.57 -7.39
CA LEU A 94 18.54 8.28 -7.33
C LEU A 94 17.16 8.48 -6.70
N ARG A 95 16.14 7.77 -7.22
CA ARG A 95 14.76 7.82 -6.69
C ARG A 95 14.62 7.04 -5.37
N VAL A 96 15.45 7.35 -4.38
CA VAL A 96 15.50 6.63 -3.09
C VAL A 96 14.14 6.58 -2.42
N MET A 97 13.41 7.70 -2.40
CA MET A 97 12.08 7.76 -1.78
C MET A 97 11.12 6.76 -2.43
N LEU A 98 11.07 6.67 -3.76
CA LEU A 98 10.25 5.68 -4.46
C LEU A 98 10.58 4.26 -3.98
N PHE A 99 11.86 3.88 -3.95
CA PHE A 99 12.25 2.54 -3.55
C PHE A 99 11.90 2.23 -2.10
N VAL A 100 12.10 3.19 -1.18
CA VAL A 100 11.73 3.03 0.23
C VAL A 100 10.22 2.86 0.38
N LEU A 101 9.41 3.70 -0.25
CA LEU A 101 7.95 3.62 -0.12
C LEU A 101 7.39 2.37 -0.80
N LEU A 102 7.97 1.94 -1.93
CA LEU A 102 7.63 0.68 -2.61
C LEU A 102 7.93 -0.54 -1.73
N PHE A 103 9.10 -0.56 -1.11
CA PHE A 103 9.50 -1.63 -0.20
C PHE A 103 8.60 -1.69 1.04
N LEU A 104 8.37 -0.54 1.70
CA LEU A 104 7.50 -0.45 2.88
C LEU A 104 6.06 -0.87 2.57
N THR A 105 5.48 -0.37 1.48
CA THR A 105 4.12 -0.72 1.06
C THR A 105 3.99 -2.23 0.82
N THR A 106 4.97 -2.82 0.15
CA THR A 106 4.98 -4.26 -0.12
C THR A 106 5.07 -5.08 1.17
N ILE A 107 6.05 -4.79 2.04
CA ILE A 107 6.25 -5.53 3.29
C ILE A 107 5.05 -5.39 4.22
N LEU A 108 4.54 -4.19 4.42
CA LEU A 108 3.40 -3.95 5.32
C LEU A 108 2.15 -4.66 4.81
N SER A 109 1.92 -4.67 3.49
CA SER A 109 0.78 -5.38 2.89
C SER A 109 0.94 -6.91 3.00
N THR A 110 2.15 -7.44 2.81
CA THR A 110 2.44 -8.86 3.03
C THR A 110 2.29 -9.25 4.51
N LEU A 111 2.73 -8.40 5.43
CA LEU A 111 2.59 -8.62 6.87
C LEU A 111 1.11 -8.61 7.27
N PHE A 112 0.33 -7.65 6.76
CA PHE A 112 -1.11 -7.58 6.97
C PHE A 112 -1.79 -8.89 6.58
N ILE A 113 -1.53 -9.40 5.36
CA ILE A 113 -2.20 -10.62 4.92
C ILE A 113 -1.72 -11.87 5.67
N SER A 114 -0.43 -11.94 6.02
CA SER A 114 0.10 -13.06 6.83
C SER A 114 -0.58 -13.13 8.20
N LEU A 115 -0.75 -11.98 8.86
CA LEU A 115 -1.41 -11.92 10.17
C LEU A 115 -2.91 -12.22 10.04
N TYR A 116 -3.58 -11.69 9.02
CA TYR A 116 -4.99 -11.94 8.75
C TYR A 116 -5.25 -13.44 8.52
N SER A 117 -4.49 -14.07 7.62
CA SER A 117 -4.71 -15.48 7.22
C SER A 117 -4.44 -16.49 8.32
N LYS A 118 -3.52 -16.22 9.26
CA LYS A 118 -3.20 -17.18 10.33
C LYS A 118 -4.37 -17.47 11.28
N HIS A 119 -5.25 -16.50 11.52
CA HIS A 119 -6.48 -16.71 12.28
C HIS A 119 -7.57 -15.76 11.74
N PRO A 120 -8.41 -16.22 10.81
CA PRO A 120 -9.55 -15.45 10.34
C PRO A 120 -10.43 -15.07 11.53
N PHE A 121 -10.95 -13.85 11.57
CA PHE A 121 -11.94 -13.49 12.58
C PHE A 121 -13.18 -14.40 12.44
N PRO A 122 -13.78 -14.84 13.56
CA PRO A 122 -15.08 -15.50 13.52
C PRO A 122 -16.09 -14.61 12.80
N GLN A 123 -16.99 -15.17 12.00
CA GLN A 123 -18.02 -14.38 11.34
C GLN A 123 -18.84 -13.63 12.38
N GLY A 124 -18.82 -12.29 12.33
CA GLY A 124 -19.58 -11.42 13.24
C GLY A 124 -18.74 -10.58 14.21
N GLU A 125 -17.42 -10.79 14.31
CA GLU A 125 -16.54 -9.89 15.06
C GLU A 125 -15.86 -8.89 14.13
N ILE A 126 -16.28 -7.63 14.26
CA ILE A 126 -15.81 -6.50 13.47
C ILE A 126 -14.35 -6.20 13.84
N PRO A 127 -13.46 -6.05 12.86
CA PRO A 127 -12.19 -5.41 13.02
C PRO A 127 -12.34 -3.94 13.36
#